data_AF-A0A1X0RG00-F1
#
_entry.id   AF-A0A1X0RG00-F1
#
_cell.length_a   1.000
_cell.length_b   1.000
_cell.length_c   1.000
_cell.angle_alpha   90.00
_cell.angle_beta   90.00
_cell.angle_gamma   90.00
#
_symmetry.space_group_name_H-M   'P 1'
#
loop_
_entity.id
_entity.type
_entity.pdbx_description
1 polymer ?
#
loop_
_entity_poly.entity_id
_entity_poly.type
_entity_poly.pdbx_seq_one_letter_code
_entity_poly.pdbx_strand_id
1 'polypeptide(L)'
;MSTNTSVSTVPRDQWPFVEVLPDEYERELETIDVYIAKIDCKQTNPLLKFVQKHLPALEHLEHCKRIRRPTHEKTADIKLEVILCLRDKISKEELIQLLEQNGFGQAEITVASVCKHAPLNRKQYEAWKDLWPLSYREDTRLDPKFTEDDIETIHAHMDSILATDTITCRIVNPSTNSVLAQKSDSRSEHPLHHAVMNAIDQVAQAERSTKKRGAREMLEQEKASYLCTGYDVYVTHEPCAM
;
A
#
# COMPACT_ATOMS: atom_id res chain seq x y z
N MET A 1 -3.09 39.33 -2.23
CA MET A 1 -2.14 38.60 -3.09
C MET A 1 -1.34 37.69 -2.18
N SER A 2 -1.82 36.47 -1.97
CA SER A 2 -1.15 35.50 -1.10
C SER A 2 -0.08 34.81 -1.94
N THR A 3 1.18 35.13 -1.67
CA THR A 3 2.34 34.47 -2.26
C THR A 3 2.34 33.03 -1.77
N ASN A 4 2.03 32.10 -2.67
CA ASN A 4 2.10 30.68 -2.43
C ASN A 4 3.59 30.31 -2.40
N THR A 5 4.23 30.44 -1.24
CA THR A 5 5.62 30.01 -1.04
C THR A 5 5.60 28.49 -1.13
N SER A 6 5.91 27.95 -2.29
CA SER A 6 6.12 26.51 -2.45
C SER A 6 7.33 26.14 -1.59
N VAL A 7 7.09 25.52 -0.44
CA VAL A 7 8.16 25.04 0.42
C VAL A 7 8.94 23.99 -0.36
N SER A 8 10.24 24.23 -0.56
CA SER A 8 11.10 23.35 -1.34
C SER A 8 11.37 22.08 -0.56
N THR A 9 11.02 20.92 -1.14
CA THR A 9 11.31 19.61 -0.56
C THR A 9 12.69 19.14 -0.98
N VAL A 10 13.42 18.49 -0.09
CA VAL A 10 14.73 17.90 -0.36
C VAL A 10 14.55 16.65 -1.23
N PRO A 11 15.29 16.51 -2.35
CA PRO A 11 15.28 15.31 -3.16
C PRO A 11 15.61 14.05 -2.38
N ARG A 12 14.93 12.95 -2.69
CA ARG A 12 15.02 11.67 -1.97
C ARG A 12 16.43 11.06 -1.96
N ASP A 13 17.21 11.28 -3.02
CA ASP A 13 18.62 10.86 -3.12
C ASP A 13 19.58 11.67 -2.22
N GLN A 14 19.10 12.76 -1.62
CA GLN A 14 19.86 13.63 -0.73
C GLN A 14 19.44 13.49 0.73
N TRP A 15 18.47 12.62 1.05
CA TRP A 15 18.08 12.39 2.43
C TRP A 15 19.23 11.76 3.24
N PRO A 16 19.44 12.17 4.50
CA PRO A 16 20.49 11.61 5.36
C PRO A 16 20.09 10.25 5.98
N PHE A 17 18.92 9.73 5.61
CA PHE A 17 18.34 8.47 6.07
C PHE A 17 17.76 7.71 4.88
N VAL A 18 17.55 6.40 5.09
CA VAL A 18 16.97 5.51 4.10
C VAL A 18 15.56 5.16 4.51
N GLU A 19 14.62 5.26 3.57
CA GLU A 19 13.28 4.76 3.76
C GLU A 19 13.29 3.23 3.72
N VAL A 20 12.73 2.60 4.76
CA VAL A 20 12.51 1.16 4.79
C VAL A 20 11.08 0.89 4.37
N LEU A 21 10.93 0.23 3.22
CA LEU A 21 9.64 -0.16 2.67
C LEU A 21 9.33 -1.63 2.98
N PRO A 22 8.06 -2.05 2.97
CA PRO A 22 7.70 -3.46 3.03
C PRO A 22 8.34 -4.26 1.88
N ASP A 23 8.70 -5.52 2.15
CA ASP A 23 9.32 -6.44 1.19
C ASP A 23 8.55 -6.54 -0.14
N GLU A 24 7.23 -6.32 -0.12
CA GLU A 24 6.40 -6.33 -1.32
C GLU A 24 6.79 -5.28 -2.37
N TYR A 25 7.46 -4.20 -1.97
CA TYR A 25 7.98 -3.18 -2.89
C TYR A 25 9.19 -3.68 -3.70
N GLU A 26 9.89 -4.70 -3.19
CA GLU A 26 11.06 -5.31 -3.83
C GLU A 26 10.73 -6.65 -4.53
N ARG A 27 9.51 -7.14 -4.35
CA ARG A 27 9.03 -8.40 -4.93
C ARG A 27 9.30 -8.47 -6.44
N GLU A 28 9.77 -9.64 -6.88
CA GLU A 28 9.94 -9.97 -8.30
C GLU A 28 8.61 -10.36 -8.99
N LEU A 29 8.64 -10.54 -10.31
CA LEU A 29 7.46 -10.93 -11.06
C LEU A 29 7.04 -12.38 -10.71
N GLU A 30 5.95 -12.51 -9.97
CA GLU A 30 5.23 -13.78 -9.83
C GLU A 30 4.05 -13.84 -10.80
N THR A 31 3.84 -15.01 -11.39
CA THR A 31 2.75 -15.23 -12.35
C THR A 31 1.70 -16.19 -11.82
N ILE A 32 0.49 -16.06 -12.35
CA ILE A 32 -0.62 -16.96 -12.11
C ILE A 32 -1.36 -17.25 -13.42
N ASP A 33 -1.85 -18.47 -13.57
CA ASP A 33 -2.54 -18.91 -14.78
C ASP A 33 -4.02 -18.53 -14.75
N VAL A 34 -4.50 -17.99 -15.86
CA VAL A 34 -5.91 -17.69 -16.13
C VAL A 34 -6.37 -18.35 -17.42
N TYR A 35 -7.66 -18.65 -17.49
CA TYR A 35 -8.29 -18.94 -18.77
C TYR A 35 -8.56 -17.64 -19.52
N ILE A 36 -8.25 -17.63 -20.81
CA ILE A 36 -8.55 -16.53 -21.72
C ILE A 36 -9.39 -17.03 -22.90
N ALA A 37 -10.29 -16.18 -23.40
CA ALA A 37 -10.99 -16.39 -24.66
C ALA A 37 -10.47 -15.44 -25.73
N LYS A 38 -10.19 -15.95 -26.92
CA LYS A 38 -10.00 -15.13 -28.12
C LYS A 38 -11.33 -14.95 -28.84
N ILE A 39 -11.75 -13.70 -28.99
CA ILE A 39 -13.05 -13.35 -29.57
C ILE A 39 -12.95 -12.14 -30.50
N ASP A 40 -13.91 -12.02 -31.40
CA ASP A 40 -14.04 -10.80 -32.21
C ASP A 40 -14.44 -9.61 -31.34
N CYS A 41 -13.99 -8.41 -31.75
CA CYS A 41 -14.27 -7.16 -31.03
C CYS A 41 -15.76 -6.95 -30.70
N LYS A 42 -16.67 -7.41 -31.59
CA LYS A 42 -18.13 -7.30 -31.44
C LYS A 42 -18.69 -8.14 -30.28
N GLN A 43 -18.01 -9.22 -29.89
CA GLN A 43 -18.45 -10.16 -28.86
C GLN A 43 -18.00 -9.77 -27.44
N THR A 44 -17.18 -8.73 -27.30
CA THR A 44 -16.55 -8.33 -26.04
C THR A 44 -17.56 -8.01 -24.93
N ASN A 45 -18.52 -7.12 -25.21
CA ASN A 45 -19.51 -6.72 -24.21
C ASN A 45 -20.45 -7.88 -23.80
N PRO A 46 -21.00 -8.68 -24.73
CA PRO A 46 -21.72 -9.90 -24.40
C PRO A 46 -20.89 -10.85 -23.51
N LEU A 47 -19.64 -11.10 -23.88
CA LEU A 47 -18.76 -12.01 -23.13
C LEU A 47 -18.50 -11.49 -21.72
N LEU A 48 -18.20 -10.20 -21.53
CA LEU A 48 -17.97 -9.62 -20.21
C LEU A 48 -19.20 -9.75 -19.29
N LYS A 49 -20.41 -9.57 -19.83
CA LYS A 49 -21.65 -9.78 -19.07
C LYS A 49 -21.83 -11.24 -18.67
N PHE A 50 -21.50 -12.17 -19.57
CA PHE A 50 -21.50 -13.60 -19.26
C PHE A 50 -20.50 -13.93 -18.16
N VAL A 51 -19.25 -13.48 -18.29
CA VAL A 51 -18.17 -13.68 -17.31
C VAL A 51 -18.61 -13.20 -15.94
N GLN A 52 -19.16 -11.99 -15.84
CA GLN A 52 -19.63 -11.42 -14.58
C GLN A 52 -20.76 -12.23 -13.92
N LYS A 53 -21.64 -12.84 -14.73
CA LYS A 53 -22.85 -13.52 -14.24
C LYS A 53 -22.62 -15.00 -13.95
N HIS A 54 -21.74 -15.66 -14.69
CA HIS A 54 -21.66 -17.11 -14.74
C HIS A 54 -20.30 -17.70 -14.37
N LEU A 55 -19.22 -16.90 -14.36
CA LEU A 55 -17.89 -17.39 -14.02
C LEU A 55 -17.45 -16.93 -12.62
N PRO A 56 -16.50 -17.66 -11.98
CA PRO A 56 -15.89 -17.21 -10.74
C PRO A 56 -15.33 -15.80 -10.85
N ALA A 57 -15.53 -15.01 -9.80
CA ALA A 57 -14.97 -13.67 -9.70
C ALA A 57 -13.45 -13.72 -9.82
N LEU A 58 -12.87 -12.71 -10.47
CA LEU A 58 -11.42 -12.61 -10.64
C LEU A 58 -10.82 -11.84 -9.47
N GLU A 59 -10.93 -12.43 -8.29
CA GLU A 59 -10.42 -11.88 -7.04
C GLU A 59 -8.89 -11.74 -7.10
N HIS A 60 -8.36 -10.65 -6.56
CA HIS A 60 -6.93 -10.37 -6.44
C HIS A 60 -6.18 -10.13 -7.76
N LEU A 61 -6.90 -9.95 -8.88
CA LEU A 61 -6.34 -9.58 -10.18
C LEU A 61 -6.99 -8.33 -10.78
N GLU A 62 -7.49 -7.43 -9.94
CA GLU A 62 -8.14 -6.18 -10.35
C GLU A 62 -7.17 -5.24 -11.10
N HIS A 63 -5.86 -5.39 -10.87
CA HIS A 63 -4.81 -4.67 -11.59
C HIS A 63 -4.64 -5.15 -13.03
N CYS A 64 -4.98 -6.40 -13.35
CA CYS A 64 -4.87 -6.92 -14.71
C CYS A 64 -6.03 -6.41 -15.57
N LYS A 65 -5.73 -5.71 -16.67
CA LYS A 65 -6.78 -5.28 -17.61
C LYS A 65 -7.46 -6.51 -18.21
N ARG A 66 -8.78 -6.55 -18.13
CA ARG A 66 -9.56 -7.73 -18.54
C ARG A 66 -9.41 -8.10 -20.02
N ILE A 67 -9.14 -7.10 -20.86
CA ILE A 67 -9.07 -7.24 -22.32
C ILE A 67 -7.70 -6.75 -22.78
N ARG A 68 -7.06 -7.51 -23.68
CA ARG A 68 -5.89 -7.04 -24.42
C ARG A 68 -6.03 -7.29 -25.92
N ARG A 69 -5.28 -6.49 -26.68
CA ARG A 69 -5.03 -6.72 -28.11
C ARG A 69 -3.73 -7.50 -28.23
N PRO A 70 -3.71 -8.65 -28.93
CA PRO A 70 -2.47 -9.36 -29.23
C PRO A 70 -1.51 -8.48 -30.05
N THR A 71 -0.22 -8.50 -29.73
CA THR A 71 0.81 -7.59 -30.30
C THR A 71 1.10 -7.84 -31.79
N HIS A 72 0.72 -9.00 -32.35
CA HIS A 72 1.17 -9.47 -33.67
C HIS A 72 0.10 -9.57 -34.77
N GLU A 73 -1.14 -9.13 -34.55
CA GLU A 73 -2.22 -9.26 -35.55
C GLU A 73 -2.35 -8.02 -36.47
N LYS A 74 -2.32 -8.25 -37.79
CA LYS A 74 -2.53 -7.21 -38.81
C LYS A 74 -3.99 -6.73 -38.80
N THR A 75 -4.17 -5.46 -39.16
CA THR A 75 -5.33 -4.57 -38.93
C THR A 75 -6.72 -5.00 -39.41
N ALA A 76 -6.89 -6.10 -40.16
CA ALA A 76 -8.17 -6.43 -40.79
C ALA A 76 -9.06 -7.39 -39.98
N ASP A 77 -8.50 -8.32 -39.20
CA ASP A 77 -9.23 -9.35 -38.42
C ASP A 77 -8.69 -9.46 -36.98
N ILE A 78 -8.67 -8.33 -36.25
CA ILE A 78 -8.12 -8.30 -34.88
C ILE A 78 -9.07 -9.05 -33.92
N LYS A 79 -8.58 -10.15 -33.36
CA LYS A 79 -9.22 -10.83 -32.22
C LYS A 79 -8.68 -10.26 -30.91
N LEU A 80 -9.57 -10.14 -29.92
CA LEU A 80 -9.23 -9.69 -28.58
C LEU A 80 -9.08 -10.89 -27.65
N GLU A 81 -8.15 -10.79 -26.72
CA GLU A 81 -7.99 -11.76 -25.64
C GLU A 81 -8.64 -11.23 -24.38
N VAL A 82 -9.56 -12.01 -23.80
CA VAL A 82 -10.33 -11.64 -22.62
C VAL A 82 -10.09 -12.64 -21.51
N ILE A 83 -9.68 -12.17 -20.34
CA ILE A 83 -9.56 -12.99 -19.13
C ILE A 83 -10.94 -13.47 -18.71
N LEU A 84 -11.10 -14.76 -18.49
CA LEU A 84 -12.36 -15.39 -18.07
C LEU A 84 -12.41 -15.59 -16.56
N CYS A 85 -11.43 -16.32 -16.02
CA CYS A 85 -11.30 -16.60 -14.59
C CYS A 85 -9.91 -17.21 -14.31
N LEU A 86 -9.57 -17.36 -13.04
CA LEU A 86 -8.40 -18.11 -12.59
C LEU A 86 -8.54 -19.60 -12.98
N ARG A 87 -7.42 -20.20 -13.41
CA ARG A 87 -7.38 -21.58 -13.90
C ARG A 87 -7.79 -22.62 -12.86
N ASP A 88 -7.53 -22.34 -11.58
CA ASP A 88 -7.78 -23.24 -10.45
C ASP A 88 -9.23 -23.18 -9.91
N LYS A 89 -10.05 -22.25 -10.39
CA LYS A 89 -11.42 -22.03 -9.89
C LYS A 89 -12.49 -22.84 -10.62
N ILE A 90 -12.20 -23.33 -11.82
CA ILE A 90 -13.15 -24.10 -12.63
C ILE A 90 -12.39 -25.09 -13.52
N SER A 91 -12.94 -26.28 -13.72
CA SER A 91 -12.38 -27.23 -14.67
C SER A 91 -12.51 -26.71 -16.11
N LYS A 92 -11.61 -27.15 -16.99
CA LYS A 92 -11.66 -26.72 -18.40
C LYS A 92 -12.93 -27.22 -19.09
N GLU A 93 -13.36 -28.43 -18.74
CA GLU A 93 -14.54 -29.09 -19.28
C GLU A 93 -15.83 -28.34 -18.90
N GLU A 94 -15.97 -27.98 -17.62
CA GLU A 94 -17.10 -27.19 -17.12
C GLU A 94 -17.13 -25.78 -17.74
N LEU A 95 -15.96 -25.15 -17.87
CA LEU A 95 -15.85 -23.84 -18.54
C LEU A 95 -16.33 -23.88 -19.99
N ILE A 96 -15.92 -24.91 -20.75
CA ILE A 96 -16.36 -25.10 -22.14
C ILE A 96 -17.88 -25.29 -22.19
N GLN A 97 -18.45 -26.12 -21.32
CA GLN A 97 -19.90 -26.33 -21.27
C GLN A 97 -20.67 -25.04 -20.97
N LEU A 98 -20.20 -24.22 -20.03
CA LEU A 98 -20.83 -22.93 -19.72
C LEU A 98 -20.78 -21.96 -20.91
N LEU A 99 -19.65 -21.92 -21.63
CA LEU A 99 -19.51 -21.09 -22.82
C LEU A 99 -20.45 -21.55 -23.94
N GLU A 100 -20.55 -22.85 -24.21
CA GLU A 100 -21.45 -23.42 -25.22
C GLU A 100 -22.92 -23.08 -24.91
N GLN A 101 -23.36 -23.29 -23.67
CA GLN A 101 -24.73 -23.02 -23.23
C GLN A 101 -25.13 -21.54 -23.34
N ASN A 102 -24.15 -20.63 -23.35
CA ASN A 102 -24.36 -19.18 -23.41
C ASN A 102 -23.98 -18.59 -24.78
N GLY A 103 -23.82 -19.40 -25.82
CA GLY A 103 -23.60 -18.94 -27.19
C GLY A 103 -22.16 -18.54 -27.53
N PHE A 104 -21.18 -18.91 -26.70
CA PHE A 104 -19.75 -18.67 -26.89
C PHE A 104 -18.96 -19.93 -27.26
N GLY A 105 -19.62 -21.02 -27.70
CA GLY A 105 -18.95 -22.28 -28.03
C GLY A 105 -17.92 -22.20 -29.17
N GLN A 106 -17.90 -21.11 -29.95
CA GLN A 106 -16.88 -20.86 -30.98
C GLN A 106 -15.65 -20.12 -30.45
N ALA A 107 -15.65 -19.66 -29.19
CA ALA A 107 -14.53 -18.94 -28.61
C ALA A 107 -13.33 -19.89 -28.42
N GLU A 108 -12.16 -19.47 -28.89
CA GLU A 108 -10.92 -20.23 -28.67
C GLU A 108 -10.43 -19.98 -27.24
N ILE A 109 -10.43 -21.04 -26.43
CA ILE A 109 -10.02 -20.98 -25.02
C ILE A 109 -8.58 -21.45 -24.87
N THR A 110 -7.74 -20.58 -24.31
CA THR A 110 -6.34 -20.88 -24.01
C THR A 110 -6.00 -20.49 -22.58
N VAL A 111 -4.83 -20.92 -22.10
CA VAL A 111 -4.30 -20.52 -20.80
C VAL A 111 -3.24 -19.45 -21.05
N ALA A 112 -3.29 -18.38 -20.26
CA ALA A 112 -2.26 -17.36 -20.25
C ALA A 112 -1.78 -17.13 -18.81
N SER A 113 -0.49 -16.83 -18.67
CA SER A 113 0.08 -16.41 -17.38
C SER A 113 0.03 -14.89 -17.28
N VAL A 114 -0.47 -14.38 -16.15
CA VAL A 114 -0.59 -12.95 -15.85
C VAL A 114 0.10 -12.62 -14.53
N CYS A 115 0.34 -11.34 -14.27
CA CYS A 115 0.94 -10.88 -13.02
C CYS A 115 0.05 -11.25 -11.84
N LYS A 116 0.56 -12.03 -10.89
CA LYS A 116 -0.17 -12.45 -9.70
C LYS A 116 -0.46 -11.29 -8.75
N HIS A 117 0.42 -10.28 -8.72
CA HIS A 117 0.32 -9.14 -7.82
C HIS A 117 0.26 -7.82 -8.59
N ALA A 118 -0.43 -6.84 -8.00
CA ALA A 118 -0.44 -5.48 -8.49
C ALA A 118 0.94 -4.83 -8.28
N PRO A 119 1.48 -4.08 -9.26
CA PRO A 119 2.71 -3.34 -9.06
C PRO A 119 2.48 -2.20 -8.07
N LEU A 120 3.36 -2.10 -7.06
CA LEU A 120 3.31 -1.07 -6.03
C LEU A 120 4.08 0.20 -6.41
N ASN A 121 5.10 0.05 -7.26
CA ASN A 121 5.93 1.16 -7.71
C ASN A 121 6.17 1.14 -9.23
N ARG A 122 6.71 2.24 -9.74
CA ARG A 122 7.01 2.42 -11.17
C ARG A 122 7.98 1.34 -11.68
N LYS A 123 9.00 0.98 -10.89
CA LYS A 123 9.99 -0.04 -11.28
C LYS A 123 9.32 -1.40 -11.56
N GLN A 124 8.45 -1.86 -10.64
CA GLN A 124 7.66 -3.07 -10.83
C GLN A 124 6.72 -2.96 -12.04
N TYR A 125 5.98 -1.86 -12.17
CA TYR A 125 5.07 -1.67 -13.30
C TYR A 125 5.79 -1.76 -14.66
N GLU A 126 6.92 -1.05 -14.82
CA GLU A 126 7.69 -1.07 -16.06
C GLU A 126 8.26 -2.46 -16.36
N ALA A 127 8.66 -3.22 -15.34
CA ALA A 127 9.16 -4.58 -15.49
C ALA A 127 8.06 -5.60 -15.84
N TRP A 128 6.81 -5.37 -15.42
CA TRP A 128 5.74 -6.37 -15.50
C TRP A 128 4.71 -6.11 -16.60
N LYS A 129 4.59 -4.87 -17.08
CA LYS A 129 3.56 -4.44 -18.05
C LYS A 129 3.56 -5.22 -19.37
N ASP A 130 4.71 -5.79 -19.76
CA ASP A 130 4.87 -6.48 -21.03
C ASP A 130 4.30 -7.92 -20.98
N LEU A 131 4.13 -8.50 -19.80
CA LEU A 131 3.50 -9.82 -19.63
C LEU A 131 2.00 -9.76 -19.96
N TRP A 132 1.31 -8.82 -19.31
CA TRP A 132 -0.12 -8.57 -19.52
C TRP A 132 -0.42 -7.10 -19.20
N PRO A 133 -1.31 -6.40 -19.94
CA PRO A 133 -1.59 -5.00 -19.67
C PRO A 133 -2.12 -4.77 -18.24
N LEU A 134 -1.44 -3.88 -17.51
CA LEU A 134 -1.75 -3.57 -16.11
C LEU A 134 -2.41 -2.19 -15.95
N SER A 135 -3.15 -2.04 -14.86
CA SER A 135 -3.59 -0.77 -14.31
C SER A 135 -2.66 -0.41 -13.16
N TYR A 136 -1.92 0.68 -13.31
CA TYR A 136 -1.05 1.24 -12.27
C TYR A 136 -1.41 2.70 -12.04
N ARG A 137 -1.57 3.06 -10.77
CA ARG A 137 -1.80 4.43 -10.34
C ARG A 137 -0.91 4.67 -9.14
N GLU A 138 0.01 5.61 -9.29
CA GLU A 138 0.89 6.04 -8.23
C GLU A 138 0.09 6.83 -7.19
N ASP A 139 0.14 6.41 -5.93
CA ASP A 139 -0.50 7.12 -4.83
C ASP A 139 0.49 8.10 -4.21
N THR A 140 0.45 9.34 -4.67
CA THR A 140 1.35 10.41 -4.23
C THR A 140 1.17 10.80 -2.76
N ARG A 141 0.13 10.29 -2.07
CA ARG A 141 -0.09 10.54 -0.64
C ARG A 141 0.81 9.66 0.23
N LEU A 142 1.27 8.54 -0.32
CA LEU A 142 2.17 7.60 0.35
C LEU A 142 3.65 7.96 0.13
N ASP A 143 3.93 8.97 -0.70
CA ASP A 143 5.28 9.45 -0.99
C ASP A 143 5.69 10.50 0.06
N PRO A 144 6.55 10.16 1.04
CA PRO A 144 6.98 11.13 2.04
C PRO A 144 7.79 12.26 1.41
N LYS A 145 7.61 13.46 1.97
CA LYS A 145 8.28 14.68 1.53
C LYS A 145 8.84 15.39 2.75
N PHE A 146 10.14 15.62 2.72
CA PHE A 146 10.85 16.31 3.79
C PHE A 146 11.46 17.60 3.25
N THR A 147 11.32 18.65 4.03
CA THR A 147 12.04 19.92 3.88
C THR A 147 13.35 19.86 4.66
N GLU A 148 14.23 20.85 4.48
CA GLU A 148 15.45 20.94 5.29
C GLU A 148 15.13 21.07 6.78
N ASP A 149 14.09 21.83 7.15
CA ASP A 149 13.62 22.02 8.52
C ASP A 149 13.07 20.72 9.13
N ASP A 150 12.35 19.90 8.35
CA ASP A 150 11.90 18.58 8.78
C ASP A 150 13.10 17.68 9.10
N ILE A 151 14.12 17.68 8.23
CA ILE A 151 15.35 16.89 8.40
C ILE A 151 16.11 17.35 9.65
N GLU A 152 16.28 18.66 9.85
CA GLU A 152 16.91 19.21 11.04
C GLU A 152 16.15 18.83 12.32
N THR A 153 14.81 18.87 12.28
CA THR A 153 13.95 18.45 13.39
C THR A 153 14.11 16.96 13.71
N ILE A 154 14.11 16.11 12.68
CA ILE A 154 14.34 14.67 12.83
C ILE A 154 15.70 14.40 13.47
N HIS A 155 16.77 15.05 13.00
CA HIS A 155 18.11 14.93 13.56
C HIS A 155 18.16 15.36 15.02
N ALA A 156 17.60 16.53 15.35
CA ALA A 156 17.57 17.03 16.72
C ALA A 156 16.87 16.05 17.68
N HIS A 157 15.79 15.41 17.23
CA HIS A 157 15.13 14.40 18.03
C HIS A 157 15.95 13.12 18.18
N MET A 158 16.52 12.60 17.09
CA MET A 158 17.35 11.40 17.10
C MET A 158 18.62 11.58 17.94
N ASP A 159 19.38 12.64 17.72
CA ASP A 159 20.63 12.92 18.48
C ASP A 159 20.35 12.99 19.98
N SER A 160 19.22 13.60 20.36
CA SER A 160 18.84 13.73 21.76
C SER A 160 18.49 12.39 22.42
N ILE A 161 17.88 11.43 21.71
CA ILE A 161 17.58 10.10 22.29
C ILE A 161 18.76 9.13 22.18
N LEU A 162 19.64 9.32 21.19
CA LEU A 162 20.87 8.56 21.00
C LEU A 162 21.97 8.92 22.01
N ALA A 163 21.86 10.05 22.71
CA ALA A 163 22.75 10.42 23.81
C ALA A 163 22.63 9.53 25.06
N THR A 164 21.72 8.54 25.06
CA THR A 164 21.52 7.61 26.16
C THR A 164 21.99 6.20 25.76
N ASP A 165 22.61 5.47 26.70
CA ASP A 165 23.09 4.10 26.47
C ASP A 165 21.96 3.05 26.49
N THR A 166 20.73 3.46 26.78
CA THR A 166 19.56 2.58 26.88
C THR A 166 18.64 2.80 25.71
N ILE A 167 18.05 1.70 25.21
CA ILE A 167 17.02 1.75 24.16
C ILE A 167 15.92 2.73 24.59
N THR A 168 15.73 3.78 23.80
CA THR A 168 14.81 4.89 24.11
C THR A 168 13.87 5.13 22.95
N CYS A 169 12.61 5.46 23.28
CA CYS A 169 11.54 5.83 22.38
C CYS A 169 10.99 7.20 22.79
N ARG A 170 10.70 8.06 21.81
CA ARG A 170 10.12 9.38 21.97
C ARG A 170 8.93 9.53 21.00
N ILE A 171 7.82 10.07 21.53
CA ILE A 171 6.60 10.39 20.76
C ILE A 171 6.46 11.91 20.70
N VAL A 172 6.29 12.45 19.50
CA VAL A 172 6.29 13.90 19.23
C VAL A 172 5.03 14.29 18.46
N ASN A 173 4.45 15.44 18.78
CA ASN A 173 3.45 16.06 17.93
C ASN A 173 4.13 16.83 16.80
N PRO A 174 4.05 16.38 15.53
CA PRO A 174 4.75 17.03 14.41
C PRO A 174 4.24 18.44 14.11
N SER A 175 2.98 18.77 14.47
CA SER A 175 2.42 20.11 14.22
C SER A 175 3.00 21.18 15.14
N THR A 176 3.45 20.80 16.33
CA THR A 176 3.94 21.71 17.37
C THR A 176 5.40 21.45 17.75
N ASN A 177 6.01 20.44 17.14
CA ASN A 177 7.33 19.93 17.49
C ASN A 177 7.50 19.64 18.99
N SER A 178 6.42 19.24 19.67
CA SER A 178 6.40 19.08 21.12
C SER A 178 6.51 17.60 21.51
N VAL A 179 7.44 17.29 22.41
CA VAL A 179 7.60 15.94 22.96
C VAL A 179 6.44 15.61 23.91
N LEU A 180 5.69 14.55 23.58
CA LEU A 180 4.55 14.05 24.36
C LEU A 180 4.96 12.97 25.36
N ALA A 181 5.89 12.11 24.96
CA ALA A 181 6.46 11.07 25.80
C ALA A 181 7.90 10.79 25.40
N GLN A 182 8.70 10.38 26.39
CA GLN A 182 10.04 9.84 26.18
C GLN A 182 10.30 8.82 27.27
N LYS A 183 10.51 7.56 26.87
CA LYS A 183 10.75 6.46 27.78
C LYS A 183 11.84 5.54 27.28
N SER A 184 12.57 5.00 28.22
CA SER A 184 13.59 3.99 27.98
C SER A 184 13.06 2.60 28.30
N ASP A 185 13.75 1.60 27.77
CA ASP A 185 13.52 0.19 28.04
C ASP A 185 13.76 -0.13 29.51
N SER A 186 12.80 -0.81 30.14
CA SER A 186 12.90 -1.29 31.52
C SER A 186 12.53 -2.77 31.62
N ARG A 187 12.95 -3.58 30.63
CA ARG A 187 12.74 -5.03 30.64
C ARG A 187 13.43 -5.77 31.79
N SER A 188 14.40 -5.13 32.44
CA SER A 188 14.98 -5.60 33.70
C SER A 188 13.95 -5.64 34.84
N GLU A 189 12.91 -4.81 34.79
CA GLU A 189 11.84 -4.76 35.77
C GLU A 189 10.65 -5.65 35.37
N HIS A 190 10.26 -5.60 34.10
CA HIS A 190 9.17 -6.42 33.57
C HIS A 190 9.36 -6.69 32.07
N PRO A 191 9.24 -7.94 31.60
CA PRO A 191 9.59 -8.32 30.22
C PRO A 191 8.82 -7.58 29.13
N LEU A 192 7.63 -7.04 29.43
CA LEU A 192 6.82 -6.26 28.47
C LEU A 192 7.10 -4.75 28.49
N HIS A 193 7.97 -4.26 29.38
CA HIS A 193 8.29 -2.83 29.49
C HIS A 193 9.36 -2.39 28.47
N HIS A 194 9.03 -2.58 27.20
CA HIS A 194 9.83 -2.09 26.09
C HIS A 194 9.71 -0.56 26.01
N ALA A 195 10.73 0.13 25.51
CA ALA A 195 10.76 1.59 25.41
C ALA A 195 9.50 2.17 24.72
N VAL A 196 9.08 1.53 23.62
CA VAL A 196 7.87 1.92 22.87
C VAL A 196 6.60 1.77 23.70
N MET A 197 6.42 0.62 24.36
CA MET A 197 5.26 0.36 25.21
C MET A 197 5.17 1.34 26.38
N ASN A 198 6.31 1.62 27.01
CA ASN A 198 6.40 2.59 28.09
C ASN A 198 6.01 4.00 27.61
N ALA A 199 6.43 4.40 26.41
CA ALA A 199 6.10 5.70 25.83
C ALA A 199 4.60 5.82 25.50
N ILE A 200 4.01 4.77 24.93
CA ILE A 200 2.56 4.70 24.64
C ILE A 200 1.77 4.81 25.95
N ASP A 201 2.15 4.08 26.99
CA ASP A 201 1.49 4.14 28.29
C ASP A 201 1.58 5.56 28.91
N GLN A 202 2.72 6.24 28.76
CA GLN A 202 2.86 7.64 29.21
C GLN A 202 1.88 8.58 28.50
N VAL A 203 1.72 8.47 27.17
CA VAL A 203 0.73 9.27 26.41
C VAL A 203 -0.69 8.95 26.89
N ALA A 204 -1.02 7.66 27.03
CA ALA A 204 -2.34 7.23 27.47
C ALA A 204 -2.68 7.71 28.90
N GLN A 205 -1.71 7.71 29.82
CA GLN A 205 -1.88 8.23 31.17
C GLN A 205 -2.14 9.74 31.17
N ALA A 206 -1.40 10.50 30.34
CA ALA A 206 -1.60 11.94 30.19
C ALA A 206 -3.02 12.25 29.69
N GLU A 207 -3.50 11.56 28.65
CA GLU A 207 -4.86 11.72 28.12
C GLU A 207 -5.97 11.36 29.13
N ARG A 208 -5.75 10.33 29.95
CA ARG A 208 -6.72 9.96 31.01
C ARG A 208 -6.78 11.03 32.10
N SER A 209 -5.66 11.66 32.41
CA SER A 209 -5.56 12.69 33.43
C SER A 209 -6.25 13.99 33.01
N THR A 210 -6.17 14.37 31.73
CA THR A 210 -6.82 15.57 31.19
C THR A 210 -8.34 15.41 31.15
N LYS A 211 -8.87 14.23 30.81
CA LYS A 211 -10.32 13.93 30.82
C LYS A 211 -10.98 14.05 32.20
N LYS A 212 -10.21 14.02 33.30
CA LYS A 212 -10.74 14.22 34.66
C LYS A 212 -10.87 15.70 35.04
N ARG A 213 -10.28 16.62 34.27
CA ARG A 213 -10.43 18.08 34.42
C ARG A 213 -11.63 18.52 33.56
N GLY A 214 -12.55 19.29 34.14
CA GLY A 214 -13.89 19.51 33.58
C GLY A 214 -13.93 20.06 32.14
N ALA A 215 -15.09 19.88 31.49
CA ALA A 215 -15.38 20.10 30.06
C ALA A 215 -14.98 21.45 29.43
N ARG A 216 -14.53 22.44 30.20
CA ARG A 216 -14.21 23.80 29.73
C ARG A 216 -12.76 23.96 29.21
N GLU A 217 -11.83 23.09 29.60
CA GLU A 217 -10.46 23.03 29.03
C GLU A 217 -10.38 22.15 27.77
N MET A 218 -11.41 21.35 27.48
CA MET A 218 -11.46 20.43 26.32
C MET A 218 -11.61 21.16 24.97
N LEU A 219 -12.23 22.35 24.94
CA LEU A 219 -12.55 23.09 23.72
C LEU A 219 -11.33 23.78 23.05
N GLU A 220 -10.23 24.01 23.78
CA GLU A 220 -8.97 24.53 23.20
C GLU A 220 -7.99 23.40 22.82
N GLN A 221 -8.14 22.21 23.42
CA GLN A 221 -7.39 21.00 23.09
C GLN A 221 -8.09 20.13 22.04
N GLU A 222 -9.09 20.65 21.33
CA GLU A 222 -9.99 19.94 20.39
C GLU A 222 -9.32 19.47 19.07
N LYS A 223 -7.99 19.33 19.07
CA LYS A 223 -7.22 18.55 18.09
C LYS A 223 -6.19 17.62 18.75
N ALA A 224 -6.28 17.36 20.05
CA ALA A 224 -5.51 16.28 20.67
C ALA A 224 -5.92 14.98 19.99
N SER A 225 -4.97 14.36 19.30
CA SER A 225 -5.24 13.19 18.51
C SER A 225 -5.73 12.04 19.37
N TYR A 226 -6.58 11.18 18.84
CA TYR A 226 -7.05 10.00 19.57
C TYR A 226 -5.89 9.01 19.70
N LEU A 227 -5.45 8.75 20.94
CA LEU A 227 -4.25 7.96 21.22
C LEU A 227 -3.03 8.60 20.54
N CYS A 228 -2.11 7.79 20.04
CA CYS A 228 -0.91 8.26 19.34
C CYS A 228 -1.14 8.56 17.84
N THR A 229 -2.39 8.82 17.41
CA THR A 229 -2.69 9.00 15.98
C THR A 229 -2.01 10.28 15.45
N GLY A 230 -1.37 10.24 14.29
CA GLY A 230 -0.77 11.44 13.68
C GLY A 230 0.40 12.05 14.48
N TYR A 231 1.01 11.27 15.38
CA TYR A 231 2.27 11.62 16.03
C TYR A 231 3.44 10.90 15.39
N ASP A 232 4.61 11.51 15.49
CA ASP A 232 5.87 10.92 15.04
C ASP A 232 6.52 10.14 16.19
N VAL A 233 7.17 9.04 15.84
CA VAL A 233 7.87 8.19 16.80
C VAL A 233 9.34 8.09 16.41
N TYR A 234 10.21 8.43 17.35
CA TYR A 234 11.66 8.33 17.22
C TYR A 234 12.13 7.24 18.18
N VAL A 235 12.83 6.23 17.67
CA VAL A 235 13.29 5.10 18.48
C VAL A 235 14.72 4.75 18.10
N THR A 236 15.55 4.50 19.11
CA THR A 236 16.98 4.17 18.93
C THR A 236 17.22 2.80 18.28
N HIS A 237 16.24 1.89 18.37
CA HIS A 237 16.33 0.52 17.87
C HIS A 237 15.01 0.12 17.23
N GLU A 238 15.08 -0.75 16.22
CA GLU A 238 13.89 -1.31 15.58
C GLU A 238 12.97 -1.99 16.62
N PRO A 239 11.68 -1.64 16.66
CA PRO A 239 10.74 -2.26 17.59
C PRO A 239 10.51 -3.73 17.25
N CYS A 240 10.18 -4.54 18.25
CA CYS A 240 9.77 -5.92 18.02
C CYS A 240 8.31 -6.00 17.56
N ALA A 241 7.81 -7.23 17.35
CA ALA A 241 6.44 -7.46 16.88
C ALA A 241 5.31 -7.05 17.84
N MET A 242 5.61 -6.69 19.10
CA MET A 242 4.63 -6.26 20.10
C MET A 242 4.49 -4.74 20.10
#